data_AF-A0A7S3G401-F1
#
_entry.id   AF-A0A7S3G401-F1
#
_cell.length_a   1.000
_cell.length_b   1.000
_cell.length_c   1.000
_cell.angle_alpha   90.00
_cell.angle_beta   90.00
_cell.angle_gamma   90.00
#
_symmetry.space_group_name_H-M   'P 1'
#
loop_
_entity.id
_entity.type
_entity.pdbx_description
1 polymer ?
#
loop_
_entity_poly.entity_id
_entity_poly.type
_entity_poly.pdbx_seq_one_letter_code
_entity_poly.pdbx_strand_id
1 'polypeptide(L)'
;KKNKKKKKTVRDGADAGEQGAKQVEAGKAAKKGQEKQGKKGGEKEKKEAEKEGTSAAGEGGIEYAFPVTDALDHCETPMIAHAHVATFLDAIGAAMKPAKNRDTLKIYDPYFCEGGVKRRLNALGFKNVYNENEDFYSKIESGSTPDFDVLVTNPPYSEDHIEKLLTFAASCSTPWAILVPNWVYMKPYYTEILLKAPGASTSSGRVADPFYIVPK
;
A
#
# COMPACT_ATOMS: atom_id res chain seq x y z
N LYS A 1 3.11 5.94 -76.80
CA LYS A 1 3.21 4.45 -76.79
C LYS A 1 2.40 3.89 -75.61
N LYS A 2 1.32 3.16 -75.94
CA LYS A 2 0.58 2.10 -75.21
C LYS A 2 0.69 1.96 -73.67
N ASN A 3 -0.38 2.36 -72.98
CA ASN A 3 -1.37 1.54 -72.23
C ASN A 3 -1.00 0.13 -71.68
N LYS A 4 -1.24 -0.11 -70.37
CA LYS A 4 -1.78 -1.32 -69.66
C LYS A 4 -1.52 -1.12 -68.15
N LYS A 5 -2.45 -1.05 -67.18
CA LYS A 5 -3.71 -1.74 -66.83
C LYS A 5 -3.60 -3.27 -66.68
N LYS A 6 -3.68 -3.74 -65.41
CA LYS A 6 -4.41 -4.92 -64.83
C LYS A 6 -3.75 -5.28 -63.49
N LYS A 7 -4.38 -5.32 -62.29
CA LYS A 7 -5.68 -5.80 -61.77
C LYS A 7 -5.70 -7.31 -61.44
N LYS A 8 -5.87 -7.62 -60.13
CA LYS A 8 -6.43 -8.83 -59.45
C LYS A 8 -5.70 -10.16 -59.73
N THR A 9 -5.65 -11.18 -58.86
CA THR A 9 -6.67 -11.87 -58.02
C THR A 9 -5.89 -12.90 -57.15
N VAL A 10 -6.08 -13.09 -55.83
CA VAL A 10 -7.10 -13.89 -55.08
C VAL A 10 -6.89 -15.42 -55.10
N ARG A 11 -7.04 -16.04 -53.89
CA ARG A 11 -7.31 -17.47 -53.51
C ARG A 11 -6.14 -18.46 -53.56
N ASP A 12 -6.07 -19.56 -52.80
CA ASP A 12 -6.88 -20.21 -51.75
C ASP A 12 -6.01 -21.34 -51.16
N GLY A 13 -6.29 -21.78 -49.93
CA GLY A 13 -6.55 -23.22 -49.68
C GLY A 13 -5.47 -24.13 -49.05
N ALA A 14 -5.95 -24.84 -48.01
CA ALA A 14 -5.70 -26.26 -47.66
C ALA A 14 -4.41 -26.64 -46.91
N ASP A 15 -4.34 -27.68 -46.07
CA ASP A 15 -5.28 -28.57 -45.36
C ASP A 15 -4.43 -29.61 -44.59
N ALA A 16 -5.00 -30.20 -43.53
CA ALA A 16 -4.84 -31.56 -42.99
C ALA A 16 -3.48 -32.20 -42.58
N GLY A 17 -3.60 -33.06 -41.55
CA GLY A 17 -2.74 -34.23 -41.29
C GLY A 17 -2.23 -34.29 -39.84
N GLU A 18 -2.92 -34.79 -38.82
CA GLU A 18 -3.48 -36.14 -38.58
C GLU A 18 -2.51 -37.14 -37.90
N GLN A 19 -2.91 -37.54 -36.68
CA GLN A 19 -2.82 -38.87 -36.02
C GLN A 19 -1.55 -39.47 -35.40
N GLY A 20 -1.81 -40.16 -34.27
CA GLY A 20 -1.22 -41.47 -33.92
C GLY A 20 -0.65 -41.56 -32.50
N ALA A 21 -1.45 -41.70 -31.45
CA ALA A 21 -1.86 -42.98 -30.83
C ALA A 21 -0.72 -43.83 -30.20
N LYS A 22 -0.74 -44.02 -28.86
CA LYS A 22 -1.10 -45.30 -28.20
C LYS A 22 -0.82 -45.31 -26.69
N GLN A 23 -1.83 -45.83 -25.98
CA GLN A 23 -1.85 -46.26 -24.58
C GLN A 23 -1.03 -47.53 -24.32
N VAL A 24 -0.63 -47.74 -23.06
CA VAL A 24 -0.88 -48.92 -22.19
C VAL A 24 -0.43 -48.55 -20.75
N GLU A 25 -1.28 -48.43 -19.72
CA GLU A 25 -1.81 -49.48 -18.81
C GLU A 25 -0.75 -50.49 -18.34
N ALA A 26 -0.65 -50.98 -17.09
CA ALA A 26 -1.36 -50.84 -15.81
C ALA A 26 -0.46 -51.50 -14.74
N GLY A 27 -0.71 -51.28 -13.44
CA GLY A 27 -0.06 -52.11 -12.40
C GLY A 27 -0.13 -51.59 -10.96
N LYS A 28 -1.24 -51.91 -10.27
CA LYS A 28 -1.41 -51.82 -8.80
C LYS A 28 -0.50 -52.83 -8.08
N ALA A 29 0.04 -52.47 -6.90
CA ALA A 29 -0.34 -53.04 -5.58
C ALA A 29 0.78 -53.09 -4.53
N ALA A 30 0.39 -52.67 -3.31
CA ALA A 30 0.64 -53.27 -2.01
C ALA A 30 1.92 -52.97 -1.19
N LYS A 31 1.61 -52.49 0.03
CA LYS A 31 2.39 -52.27 1.27
C LYS A 31 3.18 -53.49 1.79
N LYS A 32 4.33 -53.20 2.39
CA LYS A 32 4.84 -53.67 3.72
C LYS A 32 6.10 -52.82 3.98
N GLY A 33 6.28 -52.10 5.09
CA GLY A 33 6.11 -52.52 6.47
C GLY A 33 7.41 -53.13 6.96
N GLN A 34 8.38 -52.31 7.41
CA GLN A 34 9.44 -52.75 8.31
C GLN A 34 10.03 -51.59 9.10
N GLU A 35 9.78 -51.67 10.40
CA GLU A 35 10.29 -50.90 11.51
C GLU A 35 11.72 -51.39 11.85
N LYS A 36 12.67 -50.49 12.14
CA LYS A 36 13.83 -50.80 12.98
C LYS A 36 14.46 -49.55 13.60
N GLN A 37 14.82 -49.74 14.87
CA GLN A 37 15.19 -48.79 15.90
C GLN A 37 16.55 -48.10 15.69
N GLY A 38 16.61 -46.83 16.13
CA GLY A 38 17.60 -46.37 17.11
C GLY A 38 18.84 -45.64 16.60
N LYS A 39 18.92 -44.32 16.86
CA LYS A 39 20.05 -43.74 17.61
C LYS A 39 19.79 -42.29 18.04
N LYS A 40 20.04 -42.05 19.33
CA LYS A 40 20.16 -40.76 20.01
C LYS A 40 21.33 -39.93 19.45
N GLY A 41 21.19 -38.61 19.47
CA GLY A 41 22.29 -37.68 19.68
C GLY A 41 22.19 -36.38 18.88
N GLY A 42 22.13 -35.25 19.59
CA GLY A 42 22.57 -33.96 19.05
C GLY A 42 21.55 -32.83 19.06
N GLU A 43 21.21 -32.32 20.25
CA GLU A 43 20.64 -30.98 20.43
C GLU A 43 21.76 -30.08 20.97
N LYS A 44 22.10 -28.99 20.26
CA LYS A 44 22.39 -27.62 20.78
C LYS A 44 23.22 -26.75 19.82
N GLU A 45 23.00 -25.45 20.00
CA GLU A 45 23.56 -24.24 19.35
C GLU A 45 22.70 -23.71 18.18
N LYS A 46 22.24 -22.45 18.15
CA LYS A 46 22.53 -21.27 18.98
C LYS A 46 21.47 -20.16 18.69
N LYS A 47 21.05 -19.44 19.75
CA LYS A 47 20.97 -17.97 19.98
C LYS A 47 20.52 -17.05 18.83
N GLU A 48 19.89 -15.89 19.00
CA GLU A 48 19.28 -15.06 20.06
C GLU A 48 18.79 -13.78 19.31
N ALA A 49 17.96 -12.95 19.98
CA ALA A 49 17.42 -11.64 19.59
C ALA A 49 16.20 -11.71 18.65
N GLU A 50 15.04 -11.12 18.96
CA GLU A 50 14.79 -9.86 19.64
C GLU A 50 13.74 -9.97 20.75
N LYS A 51 14.12 -9.51 21.94
CA LYS A 51 13.19 -8.95 22.92
C LYS A 51 13.16 -7.45 22.67
N GLU A 52 12.13 -6.95 22.01
CA GLU A 52 11.72 -5.56 22.18
C GLU A 52 10.48 -5.54 23.07
N GLY A 53 10.54 -4.65 24.06
CA GLY A 53 9.73 -4.68 25.25
C GLY A 53 8.25 -4.47 24.97
N THR A 54 7.44 -5.43 25.41
CA THR A 54 6.09 -5.17 25.87
C THR A 54 6.19 -4.18 27.02
N SER A 55 6.06 -2.89 26.73
CA SER A 55 5.67 -1.93 27.77
C SER A 55 4.24 -2.27 28.14
N ALA A 56 4.07 -2.87 29.31
CA ALA A 56 2.79 -2.88 30.00
C ALA A 56 2.39 -1.41 30.26
N ALA A 57 1.62 -0.84 29.33
CA ALA A 57 0.84 0.37 29.58
C ALA A 57 -0.39 -0.06 30.39
N GLY A 58 -0.65 0.70 31.45
CA GLY A 58 -1.63 0.37 32.48
C GLY A 58 -3.05 0.23 31.98
N GLU A 59 -3.86 -0.37 32.85
CA GLU A 59 -5.31 -0.46 32.75
C GLU A 59 -5.91 0.95 32.59
N GLY A 60 -6.22 1.29 31.34
CA GLY A 60 -6.77 2.57 30.90
C GLY A 60 -6.83 2.57 29.38
N GLY A 61 -7.77 1.80 28.82
CA GLY A 61 -7.98 1.75 27.38
C GLY A 61 -8.28 3.15 26.82
N ILE A 62 -7.71 3.48 25.66
CA ILE A 62 -8.02 4.72 24.97
C ILE A 62 -9.49 4.67 24.53
N GLU A 63 -10.27 5.67 24.92
CA GLU A 63 -11.62 5.87 24.39
C GLU A 63 -11.50 6.60 23.04
N TYR A 64 -11.90 5.93 21.97
CA TYR A 64 -11.82 6.49 20.62
C TYR A 64 -13.02 7.39 20.34
N ALA A 65 -12.77 8.52 19.67
CA ALA A 65 -13.83 9.45 19.23
C ALA A 65 -14.60 8.94 17.99
N PHE A 66 -14.31 7.72 17.55
CA PHE A 66 -14.86 7.07 16.36
C PHE A 66 -15.15 5.59 16.68
N PRO A 67 -16.05 4.93 15.93
CA PRO A 67 -16.36 3.53 16.15
C PRO A 67 -15.15 2.65 15.83
N VAL A 68 -14.86 1.71 16.74
CA VAL A 68 -13.87 0.64 16.53
C VAL A 68 -14.59 -0.59 15.98
N THR A 69 -14.35 -0.91 14.70
CA THR A 69 -15.02 -2.03 14.02
C THR A 69 -14.14 -3.28 13.96
N ASP A 70 -12.81 -3.14 13.84
CA ASP A 70 -11.84 -4.23 13.93
C ASP A 70 -10.66 -3.84 14.85
N ALA A 71 -10.35 -4.69 15.83
CA ALA A 71 -9.23 -4.47 16.74
C ALA A 71 -7.87 -4.48 16.03
N LEU A 72 -7.76 -5.15 14.88
CA LEU A 72 -6.52 -5.22 14.09
C LEU A 72 -6.22 -3.92 13.33
N ASP A 73 -7.19 -3.01 13.20
CA ASP A 73 -6.96 -1.71 12.57
C ASP A 73 -6.15 -0.75 13.45
N HIS A 74 -6.06 -1.04 14.75
CA HIS A 74 -5.28 -0.26 15.72
C HIS A 74 -3.83 -0.74 15.80
N CYS A 75 -3.14 -0.74 14.65
CA CYS A 75 -1.73 -1.08 14.56
C CYS A 75 -0.87 0.15 14.29
N GLU A 76 -0.10 0.56 15.31
CA GLU A 76 0.85 1.67 15.19
C GLU A 76 1.93 1.39 14.14
N THR A 77 2.19 2.38 13.29
CA THR A 77 3.29 2.31 12.32
C THR A 77 4.64 2.37 13.03
N PRO A 78 5.58 1.44 12.74
CA PRO A 78 6.86 1.41 13.44
C PRO A 78 7.73 2.62 13.09
N MET A 79 8.69 2.94 13.97
CA MET A 79 9.61 4.08 13.78
C MET A 79 10.39 4.01 12.48
N ILE A 80 10.80 2.81 12.08
CA ILE A 80 11.58 2.61 10.85
C ILE A 80 10.82 3.03 9.59
N ALA A 81 9.50 2.83 9.53
CA ALA A 81 8.69 3.25 8.40
C ALA A 81 8.65 4.79 8.29
N HIS A 82 8.55 5.50 9.42
CA HIS A 82 8.64 6.96 9.46
C HIS A 82 10.03 7.45 9.02
N ALA A 83 11.10 6.75 9.43
CA ALA A 83 12.46 7.07 9.01
C ALA A 83 12.65 6.91 7.49
N HIS A 84 12.03 5.89 6.87
CA HIS A 84 12.09 5.70 5.42
C HIS A 84 11.44 6.84 4.63
N VAL A 85 10.35 7.41 5.13
CA VAL A 85 9.67 8.53 4.45
C VAL A 85 10.26 9.90 4.80
N ALA A 86 11.12 10.01 5.82
CA ALA A 86 11.66 11.28 6.27
C ALA A 86 12.39 12.07 5.17
N THR A 87 13.24 11.41 4.37
CA THR A 87 13.95 12.05 3.25
C THR A 87 13.00 12.53 2.16
N PHE A 88 11.90 11.80 1.94
CA PHE A 88 10.86 12.21 1.00
C PHE A 88 10.12 13.45 1.50
N LEU A 89 9.83 13.52 2.81
CA LEU A 89 9.20 14.69 3.43
C LEU A 89 10.11 15.92 3.37
N ASP A 90 11.42 15.75 3.58
CA ASP A 90 12.38 16.84 3.39
C ASP A 90 12.39 17.34 1.94
N ALA A 91 12.34 16.42 0.97
CA ALA A 91 12.29 16.78 -0.46
C ALA A 91 11.00 17.52 -0.83
N ILE A 92 9.84 17.09 -0.29
CA ILE A 92 8.57 17.81 -0.43
C ILE A 92 8.69 19.22 0.13
N GLY A 93 9.15 19.36 1.37
CA GLY A 93 9.29 20.66 2.03
C GLY A 93 10.21 21.60 1.25
N ALA A 94 11.34 21.10 0.75
CA ALA A 94 12.27 21.87 -0.07
C ALA A 94 11.68 22.31 -1.42
N ALA A 95 10.76 21.55 -2.01
CA ALA A 95 10.11 21.86 -3.28
C ALA A 95 8.97 22.89 -3.16
N MET A 96 8.46 23.14 -1.95
CA MET A 96 7.40 24.11 -1.70
C MET A 96 7.88 25.57 -1.87
N LYS A 97 6.91 26.49 -2.04
CA LYS A 97 7.17 27.93 -2.15
C LYS A 97 6.28 28.70 -1.17
N PRO A 98 6.82 29.28 -0.09
CA PRO A 98 8.23 29.21 0.34
C PRO A 98 8.63 27.78 0.73
N ALA A 99 9.94 27.51 0.68
CA ALA A 99 10.49 26.22 1.12
C ALA A 99 10.23 26.03 2.62
N LYS A 100 9.91 24.80 2.99
CA LYS A 100 9.62 24.38 4.36
C LYS A 100 10.67 23.38 4.85
N ASN A 101 10.97 23.47 6.13
CA ASN A 101 11.83 22.54 6.86
C ASN A 101 10.99 21.69 7.83
N ARG A 102 11.63 20.79 8.57
CA ARG A 102 10.92 19.89 9.51
C ARG A 102 10.14 20.64 10.59
N ASP A 103 10.54 21.84 10.97
CA ASP A 103 9.81 22.64 11.97
C ASP A 103 8.52 23.28 11.42
N THR A 104 8.46 23.51 10.10
CA THR A 104 7.41 24.30 9.44
C THR A 104 6.51 23.49 8.51
N LEU A 105 6.95 22.31 8.07
CA LEU A 105 6.16 21.40 7.25
C LEU A 105 5.02 20.79 8.07
N LYS A 106 3.78 21.04 7.63
CA LYS A 106 2.55 20.52 8.25
C LYS A 106 2.23 19.12 7.72
N ILE A 107 2.40 18.11 8.56
CA ILE A 107 2.08 16.71 8.24
C ILE A 107 0.72 16.36 8.84
N TYR A 108 -0.15 15.76 8.04
CA TYR A 108 -1.43 15.24 8.49
C TYR A 108 -1.49 13.71 8.41
N ASP A 109 -1.81 13.08 9.54
CA ASP A 109 -2.23 11.69 9.61
C ASP A 109 -3.66 11.60 10.18
N PRO A 110 -4.67 11.30 9.35
CA PRO A 110 -6.06 11.25 9.76
C PRO A 110 -6.43 10.07 10.66
N TYR A 111 -5.62 9.00 10.69
CA TYR A 111 -5.97 7.78 11.43
C TYR A 111 -5.25 7.75 12.77
N PHE A 112 -6.03 7.89 13.84
CA PHE A 112 -5.51 7.89 15.20
C PHE A 112 -5.52 6.48 15.80
N CYS A 113 -4.37 6.06 16.32
CA CYS A 113 -4.26 4.84 17.13
C CYS A 113 -3.97 5.24 18.58
N GLU A 114 -2.70 5.36 18.98
CA GLU A 114 -2.31 5.80 20.32
C GLU A 114 -1.50 7.12 20.29
N GLY A 115 -1.63 7.88 19.20
CA GLY A 115 -0.85 9.09 18.95
C GLY A 115 0.64 8.83 18.71
N GLY A 116 1.03 7.59 18.40
CA GLY A 116 2.43 7.22 18.22
C GLY A 116 3.08 7.89 17.00
N VAL A 117 2.32 8.15 15.95
CA VAL A 117 2.79 8.88 14.74
C VAL A 117 3.35 10.25 15.11
N LYS A 118 2.58 11.04 15.88
CA LYS A 118 3.00 12.37 16.36
C LYS A 118 4.31 12.30 17.14
N ARG A 119 4.45 11.33 18.04
CA ARG A 119 5.67 11.13 18.84
C ARG A 119 6.88 10.76 17.97
N ARG A 120 6.72 9.81 17.04
CA ARG A 120 7.80 9.29 16.19
C ARG A 120 8.28 10.34 15.18
N LEU A 121 7.38 11.06 14.51
CA LEU A 121 7.75 12.14 13.61
C LEU A 121 8.39 13.31 14.35
N ASN A 122 7.95 13.63 15.56
CA ASN A 122 8.62 14.62 16.42
C ASN A 122 10.06 14.23 16.79
N ALA A 123 10.30 12.94 17.06
CA ALA A 123 11.64 12.41 17.31
C ALA A 123 12.56 12.51 16.09
N LEU A 124 12.00 12.51 14.88
CA LEU A 124 12.70 12.81 13.62
C LEU A 124 12.85 14.33 13.37
N GLY A 125 12.31 15.18 14.23
CA GLY A 125 12.40 16.63 14.12
C GLY A 125 11.22 17.31 13.41
N PHE A 126 10.21 16.57 12.96
CA PHE A 126 8.99 17.17 12.39
C PHE A 126 8.10 17.70 13.50
N LYS A 127 7.98 19.02 13.64
CA LYS A 127 7.30 19.66 14.79
C LYS A 127 5.81 19.89 14.56
N ASN A 128 5.38 19.96 13.31
CA ASN A 128 4.01 20.29 12.96
C ASN A 128 3.30 19.05 12.41
N VAL A 129 2.91 18.15 13.32
CA VAL A 129 2.23 16.89 13.00
C VAL A 129 0.85 16.89 13.64
N TYR A 130 -0.17 16.77 12.79
CA TYR A 130 -1.56 16.64 13.21
C TYR A 130 -1.98 15.17 13.15
N ASN A 131 -2.26 14.59 14.32
CA ASN A 131 -2.79 13.24 14.50
C ASN A 131 -3.53 13.25 15.85
N GLU A 132 -4.84 13.47 15.79
CA GLU A 132 -5.69 13.70 16.96
C GLU A 132 -6.78 12.62 17.00
N ASN A 133 -7.26 12.30 18.21
CA ASN A 133 -8.32 11.32 18.42
C ASN A 133 -9.68 11.89 17.97
N GLU A 134 -9.93 11.85 16.67
CA GLU A 134 -11.09 12.40 16.01
C GLU A 134 -11.60 11.43 14.92
N ASP A 135 -12.89 11.47 14.62
CA ASP A 135 -13.44 10.73 13.49
C ASP A 135 -13.09 11.44 12.17
N PHE A 136 -12.15 10.86 11.42
CA PHE A 136 -11.72 11.34 10.12
C PHE A 136 -12.87 11.58 9.13
N TYR A 137 -13.85 10.67 9.06
CA TYR A 137 -14.93 10.79 8.08
C TYR A 137 -15.89 11.92 8.44
N SER A 138 -16.19 12.06 9.73
CA SER A 138 -16.94 13.21 10.23
C SER A 138 -16.21 14.54 9.94
N LYS A 139 -14.87 14.57 10.00
CA LYS A 139 -14.08 15.76 9.63
C LYS A 139 -14.12 16.08 8.15
N ILE A 140 -14.12 15.07 7.28
CA ILE A 140 -14.30 15.27 5.83
C ILE A 140 -15.68 15.85 5.55
N GLU A 141 -16.74 15.24 6.09
CA GLU A 141 -18.13 15.63 5.84
C GLU A 141 -18.41 17.07 6.30
N SER A 142 -17.86 17.45 7.45
CA SER A 142 -17.99 18.81 7.99
C SER A 142 -17.04 19.84 7.36
N GLY A 143 -16.12 19.42 6.50
CA GLY A 143 -15.09 20.30 5.92
C GLY A 143 -14.14 20.89 6.97
N SER A 144 -13.88 20.16 8.05
CA SER A 144 -13.11 20.62 9.21
C SER A 144 -11.77 19.90 9.41
N THR A 145 -11.27 19.24 8.36
CA THR A 145 -9.89 18.72 8.33
C THR A 145 -8.88 19.86 8.52
N PRO A 146 -7.74 19.63 9.16
CA PRO A 146 -6.73 20.67 9.37
C PRO A 146 -6.16 21.18 8.05
N ASP A 147 -5.56 22.38 8.06
CA ASP A 147 -4.65 22.78 6.99
C ASP A 147 -3.37 21.96 7.08
N PHE A 148 -2.96 21.33 5.97
CA PHE A 148 -1.70 20.57 5.90
C PHE A 148 -0.96 20.77 4.58
N ASP A 149 0.31 20.40 4.59
CA ASP A 149 1.20 20.49 3.43
C ASP A 149 1.38 19.14 2.75
N VAL A 150 1.34 18.07 3.54
CA VAL A 150 1.47 16.68 3.08
C VAL A 150 0.64 15.76 3.95
N LEU A 151 -0.07 14.82 3.34
CA LEU A 151 -0.74 13.72 4.03
C LEU A 151 0.19 12.52 4.10
N VAL A 152 0.42 11.96 5.30
CA VAL A 152 1.23 10.76 5.50
C VAL A 152 0.48 9.85 6.44
N THR A 153 0.16 8.64 6.02
CA THR A 153 -0.63 7.73 6.87
C THR A 153 -0.44 6.25 6.54
N ASN A 154 -0.81 5.41 7.51
CA ASN A 154 -1.00 3.97 7.39
C ASN A 154 -2.44 3.66 7.82
N PRO A 155 -3.40 3.60 6.89
CA PRO A 155 -4.81 3.47 7.24
C PRO A 155 -5.14 2.07 7.78
N PRO A 156 -6.28 1.93 8.47
CA PRO A 156 -7.02 0.67 8.57
C PRO A 156 -7.15 0.00 7.21
N TYR A 157 -7.04 -1.34 7.18
CA TYR A 157 -7.17 -2.11 5.93
C TYR A 157 -8.51 -2.83 5.82
N SER A 158 -9.33 -2.76 6.87
CA SER A 158 -10.70 -3.28 6.87
C SER A 158 -11.64 -2.39 6.02
N GLU A 159 -12.83 -2.94 5.77
CA GLU A 159 -13.97 -2.22 5.16
C GLU A 159 -13.60 -1.41 3.89
N ASP A 160 -14.05 -0.16 3.82
CA ASP A 160 -13.86 0.77 2.72
C ASP A 160 -12.88 1.92 3.07
N HIS A 161 -12.13 1.78 4.18
CA HIS A 161 -11.25 2.83 4.69
C HIS A 161 -10.21 3.31 3.67
N ILE A 162 -9.62 2.37 2.93
CA ILE A 162 -8.64 2.66 1.89
C ILE A 162 -9.26 3.43 0.72
N GLU A 163 -10.46 3.04 0.28
CA GLU A 163 -11.15 3.68 -0.84
C GLU A 163 -11.57 5.12 -0.48
N LYS A 164 -12.12 5.31 0.73
CA LYS A 164 -12.47 6.64 1.26
C LYS A 164 -11.24 7.53 1.44
N LEU A 165 -10.14 6.99 1.99
CA LEU A 165 -8.88 7.72 2.12
C LEU A 165 -8.36 8.15 0.75
N LEU A 166 -8.28 7.24 -0.21
CA LEU A 166 -7.77 7.55 -1.55
C LEU A 166 -8.64 8.60 -2.24
N THR A 167 -9.96 8.53 -2.06
CA THR A 167 -10.89 9.56 -2.57
C THR A 167 -10.57 10.93 -1.99
N PHE A 168 -10.38 11.02 -0.67
CA PHE A 168 -9.99 12.26 0.01
C PHE A 168 -8.62 12.76 -0.48
N ALA A 169 -7.60 11.90 -0.43
CA ALA A 169 -6.23 12.26 -0.81
C ALA A 169 -6.12 12.71 -2.27
N ALA A 170 -6.81 12.03 -3.19
CA ALA A 170 -6.85 12.39 -4.61
C ALA A 170 -7.62 13.69 -4.87
N SER A 171 -8.57 14.06 -4.01
CA SER A 171 -9.27 15.35 -4.10
C SER A 171 -8.44 16.54 -3.61
N CYS A 172 -7.41 16.28 -2.80
CA CYS A 172 -6.54 17.31 -2.26
C CYS A 172 -5.54 17.79 -3.32
N SER A 173 -5.18 19.08 -3.28
CA SER A 173 -4.10 19.64 -4.11
C SER A 173 -2.70 19.45 -3.51
N THR A 174 -2.62 18.84 -2.32
CA THR A 174 -1.39 18.59 -1.56
C THR A 174 -0.84 17.20 -1.85
N PRO A 175 0.49 16.99 -1.84
CA PRO A 175 1.08 15.67 -1.94
C PRO A 175 0.64 14.74 -0.81
N TRP A 176 0.68 13.44 -1.07
CA TRP A 176 0.34 12.40 -0.10
C TRP A 176 1.26 11.18 -0.23
N ALA A 177 1.45 10.47 0.89
CA ALA A 177 2.15 9.20 0.98
C ALA A 177 1.34 8.25 1.87
N ILE A 178 0.87 7.15 1.30
CA ILE A 178 -0.02 6.21 1.99
C ILE A 178 0.63 4.82 1.98
N LEU A 179 0.75 4.21 3.16
CA LEU A 179 1.22 2.84 3.31
C LEU A 179 0.05 1.87 3.11
N VAL A 180 0.03 1.16 1.98
CA VAL A 180 -1.02 0.17 1.67
C VAL A 180 -0.43 -1.13 1.10
N PRO A 181 -1.14 -2.27 1.22
CA PRO A 181 -0.74 -3.50 0.57
C PRO A 181 -0.82 -3.43 -0.96
N ASN A 182 -0.05 -4.28 -1.64
CA ASN A 182 0.00 -4.34 -3.12
C ASN A 182 -1.34 -4.64 -3.79
N TRP A 183 -2.29 -5.28 -3.10
CA TRP A 183 -3.59 -5.56 -3.72
C TRP A 183 -4.42 -4.29 -3.99
N VAL A 184 -4.11 -3.17 -3.33
CA VAL A 184 -4.89 -1.93 -3.44
C VAL A 184 -4.86 -1.36 -4.85
N TYR A 185 -3.68 -1.25 -5.46
CA TYR A 185 -3.58 -0.71 -6.83
C TYR A 185 -4.24 -1.60 -7.89
N MET A 186 -4.57 -2.85 -7.53
CA MET A 186 -5.26 -3.79 -8.42
C MET A 186 -6.79 -3.66 -8.35
N LYS A 187 -7.33 -2.82 -7.45
CA LYS A 187 -8.77 -2.65 -7.28
C LYS A 187 -9.33 -1.66 -8.32
N PRO A 188 -10.55 -1.88 -8.84
CA PRO A 188 -11.17 -0.97 -9.82
C PRO A 188 -11.26 0.48 -9.32
N TYR A 189 -11.61 0.68 -8.04
CA TYR A 189 -11.72 2.03 -7.45
C TYR A 189 -10.43 2.83 -7.56
N TYR A 190 -9.27 2.16 -7.54
CA TYR A 190 -7.98 2.84 -7.47
C TYR A 190 -7.75 3.69 -8.72
N THR A 191 -7.86 3.06 -9.89
CA THR A 191 -7.74 3.74 -11.18
C THR A 191 -8.86 4.75 -11.39
N GLU A 192 -10.10 4.42 -10.99
CA GLU A 192 -11.23 5.33 -11.15
C GLU A 192 -11.08 6.62 -10.35
N ILE A 193 -10.61 6.53 -9.10
CA ILE A 193 -10.37 7.68 -8.23
C ILE A 193 -9.29 8.57 -8.83
N LEU A 194 -8.14 8.00 -9.23
CA LEU A 194 -7.02 8.76 -9.76
C LEU A 194 -7.34 9.45 -11.10
N LEU A 195 -8.16 8.82 -11.95
CA LEU A 195 -8.62 9.43 -13.21
C LEU A 195 -9.60 10.59 -12.99
N LYS A 196 -10.35 10.59 -11.88
CA LYS A 196 -11.32 11.65 -11.53
C LYS A 196 -10.68 12.78 -10.70
N ALA A 197 -9.44 12.61 -10.25
CA ALA A 197 -8.75 13.57 -9.41
C ALA A 197 -8.62 14.96 -10.08
N PRO A 198 -8.78 16.07 -9.34
CA PRO A 198 -8.49 17.41 -9.84
C PRO A 198 -7.08 17.50 -10.43
N GLY A 199 -6.95 17.97 -11.66
CA GLY A 199 -5.66 18.03 -12.37
C GLY A 199 -5.26 16.77 -13.14
N ALA A 200 -6.10 15.72 -13.17
CA ALA A 200 -5.87 14.54 -14.02
C ALA A 200 -5.89 14.85 -15.53
N SER A 201 -6.42 16.02 -15.94
CA SER A 201 -6.36 16.53 -17.31
C SER A 201 -5.48 17.77 -17.38
N THR A 202 -4.18 17.58 -17.61
CA THR A 202 -3.28 18.65 -18.04
C THR A 202 -3.03 18.53 -19.55
N SER A 203 -2.84 19.65 -20.23
CA SER A 203 -2.48 19.70 -21.66
C SER A 203 -1.13 19.02 -21.99
N SER A 204 -0.37 18.62 -20.96
CA SER A 204 0.86 17.81 -21.05
C SER A 204 0.64 16.32 -20.82
N GLY A 205 -0.61 15.85 -20.64
CA GLY A 205 -0.98 14.44 -20.57
C GLY A 205 -0.54 13.70 -19.31
N ARG A 206 -0.03 14.38 -18.27
CA ARG A 206 0.28 13.73 -16.99
C ARG A 206 -0.93 13.82 -16.08
N VAL A 207 -1.63 12.69 -15.97
CA VAL A 207 -2.37 12.34 -14.75
C VAL A 207 -1.38 12.42 -13.59
N ALA A 208 -1.80 12.91 -12.42
CA ALA A 208 -0.99 12.77 -11.21
C ALA A 208 -0.89 11.27 -10.88
N ASP A 209 0.09 10.60 -11.51
CA ASP A 209 0.31 9.17 -11.39
C ASP A 209 1.13 8.92 -10.12
N PRO A 210 0.58 8.23 -9.12
CA PRO A 210 1.36 7.85 -7.94
C PRO A 210 2.52 6.96 -8.35
N PHE A 211 3.67 7.16 -7.72
CA PHE A 211 4.77 6.20 -7.82
C PHE A 211 4.81 5.34 -6.56
N TYR A 212 5.31 4.12 -6.70
CA TYR A 212 5.34 3.13 -5.62
C TYR A 212 6.75 2.96 -5.10
N ILE A 213 6.90 2.98 -3.79
CA ILE A 213 8.14 2.58 -3.11
C ILE A 213 7.93 1.16 -2.60
N VAL A 214 8.60 0.20 -3.24
CA VAL A 214 8.62 -1.20 -2.80
C VAL A 214 9.92 -1.49 -2.04
N PRO A 215 9.87 -2.20 -0.90
CA PRO A 215 11.07 -2.73 -0.26
C PRO A 215 11.87 -3.57 -1.26
N LYS A 216 13.19 -3.41 -1.25
CA LYS A 216 14.10 -4.26 -2.03
C LYS A 216 14.31 -5.62 -1.36
#